data_AF-A0A0F9DEP7-F1
#
_entry.id   AF-A0A0F9DEP7-F1
#
_cell.length_a   1.000
_cell.length_b   1.000
_cell.length_c   1.000
_cell.angle_alpha   90.00
_cell.angle_beta   90.00
_cell.angle_gamma   90.00
#
_symmetry.space_group_name_H-M   'P 1'
#
loop_
_entity.id
_entity.type
_entity.pdbx_description
1 polymer ?
#
loop_
_entity_poly.entity_id
_entity_poly.type
_entity_poly.pdbx_seq_one_letter_code
_entity_poly.pdbx_strand_id
1 'polypeptide(L)'
;MTRKLTIEEMQKIAEERGGKCLSTKYINAHTKLKWQCEKGHIWDATPHKIKNKETWCPYCMGKYQKIEDMRKIATERGGKCLSIEYIHNKTNLKWLCKEAHVWNATPDNIKRGQWCPICTKGISERICRQFFETIFNSKFPTKRPKWLINSRGNLMHLDGFNEELKLAFEYHGIQHFEYNPHFHRSHTLEQRKKDDEEKINLCKLNDIVLIEIPYTVEYNKMQKYIIEQYKIKTGLILDNVPKIDYNKFNIYLFSKLEELNEIAKQREGKCLSTKYFNAHTKLKWQCKENHVWEARPDKIKQGSWCPKCAGNIRLTIEDMYKLAEENNGKYLSIEYINAHIKVKWQCEANHIFKASANSVKSGHWCPYCTNNVKLTIEEMHNLAEKRGGKCLSIEYINVKTKLKWQCERRHIWMATPDNIK
;
A
#
# COMPACT_ATOMS: atom_id res chain seq x y z
N MET A 1 9.29 -29.22 -68.12
CA MET A 1 8.75 -30.28 -67.23
C MET A 1 9.53 -30.27 -65.93
N THR A 2 8.90 -29.90 -64.81
CA THR A 2 9.51 -29.95 -63.48
C THR A 2 9.66 -31.41 -63.04
N ARG A 3 10.91 -31.86 -62.88
CA ARG A 3 11.28 -33.19 -62.34
C ARG A 3 10.49 -33.45 -61.05
N LYS A 4 9.68 -34.51 -61.02
CA LYS A 4 8.97 -34.95 -59.81
C LYS A 4 10.01 -35.46 -58.83
N LEU A 5 10.04 -34.87 -57.64
CA LEU A 5 10.94 -35.31 -56.59
C LEU A 5 10.53 -36.70 -56.08
N THR A 6 11.48 -37.51 -55.62
CA THR A 6 11.23 -38.85 -55.06
C THR A 6 11.46 -38.91 -53.55
N ILE A 7 11.09 -40.01 -52.90
CA ILE A 7 11.33 -40.18 -51.46
C ILE A 7 12.82 -40.35 -51.15
N GLU A 8 13.57 -40.98 -52.05
CA GLU A 8 15.03 -41.14 -51.96
C GLU A 8 15.74 -39.79 -51.98
N GLU A 9 15.27 -38.86 -52.81
CA GLU A 9 15.78 -37.48 -52.81
C GLU A 9 15.48 -36.76 -51.48
N MET A 10 14.36 -37.05 -50.80
CA MET A 10 14.07 -36.50 -49.47
C MET A 10 14.96 -37.11 -48.39
N GLN A 11 15.28 -38.40 -48.48
CA GLN A 11 16.21 -39.08 -47.58
C GLN A 11 17.61 -38.50 -47.73
N LYS A 12 18.08 -38.30 -48.96
CA LYS A 12 19.37 -37.66 -49.25
C LYS A 12 19.46 -36.24 -48.68
N ILE A 13 18.43 -35.41 -48.87
CA ILE A 13 18.37 -34.06 -48.28
C ILE A 13 18.47 -34.11 -46.75
N ALA A 14 17.87 -35.13 -46.12
CA ALA A 14 17.95 -35.28 -44.68
C ALA A 14 19.35 -35.67 -44.22
N GLU A 15 20.02 -36.59 -44.92
CA GLU A 15 21.40 -37.01 -44.64
C GLU A 15 22.40 -35.86 -44.81
N GLU A 16 22.28 -35.08 -45.89
CA GLU A 16 23.10 -33.88 -46.14
C GLU A 16 22.98 -32.84 -45.01
N ARG A 17 21.87 -32.84 -44.28
CA ARG A 17 21.62 -31.97 -43.12
C ARG A 17 21.86 -32.67 -41.78
N GLY A 18 22.57 -33.79 -41.78
CA GLY A 18 22.92 -34.56 -40.58
C GLY A 18 21.70 -35.20 -39.91
N GLY A 19 20.75 -35.72 -40.67
CA GLY A 19 19.54 -36.33 -40.14
C GLY A 19 18.92 -37.39 -41.05
N LYS A 20 17.64 -37.71 -40.83
CA LYS A 20 16.93 -38.79 -41.53
C LYS A 20 15.51 -38.37 -41.92
N CYS A 21 15.06 -38.76 -43.11
CA CYS A 21 13.64 -38.74 -43.45
C CYS A 21 13.04 -40.09 -43.05
N LEU A 22 12.13 -40.09 -42.07
CA LEU A 22 11.50 -41.30 -41.52
C LEU A 22 10.27 -41.75 -42.32
N SER A 23 9.76 -40.91 -43.23
CA SER A 23 8.67 -41.29 -44.11
C SER A 23 9.14 -42.20 -45.23
N THR A 24 8.32 -43.19 -45.59
CA THR A 24 8.61 -44.16 -46.66
C THR A 24 7.93 -43.84 -47.98
N LYS A 25 7.02 -42.85 -48.01
CA LYS A 25 6.27 -42.45 -49.20
C LYS A 25 6.29 -40.94 -49.39
N TYR A 26 6.58 -40.51 -50.61
CA TYR A 26 6.47 -39.11 -51.04
C TYR A 26 5.26 -38.95 -51.98
N ILE A 27 4.38 -37.99 -51.68
CA ILE A 27 3.20 -37.70 -52.51
C ILE A 27 3.45 -36.43 -53.33
N ASN A 28 3.76 -35.32 -52.67
CA ASN A 28 4.06 -34.03 -53.29
C ASN A 28 4.79 -33.10 -52.29
N ALA A 29 5.20 -31.92 -52.76
CA ALA A 29 6.01 -31.00 -51.97
C ALA A 29 5.27 -30.33 -50.79
N HIS A 30 3.94 -30.48 -50.72
CA HIS A 30 3.06 -29.88 -49.72
C HIS A 30 2.53 -30.87 -48.69
N THR A 31 2.73 -32.17 -48.91
CA THR A 31 2.39 -33.22 -47.95
C THR A 31 3.48 -33.30 -46.90
N LYS A 32 3.10 -33.35 -45.61
CA LYS A 32 4.08 -33.45 -44.53
C LYS A 32 4.79 -34.80 -44.58
N LEU A 33 6.11 -34.78 -44.41
CA LEU A 33 6.93 -35.95 -44.09
C LEU A 33 7.45 -35.83 -42.67
N LYS A 34 7.84 -36.96 -42.09
CA LYS A 34 8.44 -37.07 -40.77
C LYS A 34 9.96 -37.05 -40.90
N TRP A 35 10.61 -36.12 -40.21
CA TRP A 35 12.05 -35.86 -40.26
C TRP A 35 12.70 -36.05 -38.89
N GLN A 36 13.97 -36.40 -38.86
CA GLN A 36 14.79 -36.52 -37.67
C GLN A 36 16.13 -35.79 -37.86
N CYS A 37 16.63 -35.06 -36.87
CA CYS A 37 17.96 -34.44 -36.92
C CYS A 37 19.01 -35.28 -36.17
N GLU A 38 20.28 -34.92 -36.26
CA GLU A 38 21.41 -35.57 -35.58
C GLU A 38 21.21 -35.76 -34.08
N LYS A 39 20.63 -34.74 -33.41
CA LYS A 39 20.29 -34.78 -31.98
C LYS A 39 19.07 -35.65 -31.63
N GLY A 40 18.55 -36.42 -32.59
CA GLY A 40 17.43 -37.34 -32.42
C GLY A 40 16.02 -36.74 -32.43
N HIS A 41 15.87 -35.41 -32.51
CA HIS A 41 14.55 -34.76 -32.52
C HIS A 41 13.74 -35.13 -33.76
N ILE A 42 12.45 -35.45 -33.59
CA ILE A 42 11.53 -35.83 -34.68
C ILE A 42 10.44 -34.77 -34.87
N TRP A 43 10.17 -34.35 -36.11
CA TRP A 43 9.09 -33.42 -36.44
C TRP A 43 8.46 -33.68 -37.81
N ASP A 44 7.24 -33.16 -38.02
CA ASP A 44 6.58 -33.17 -39.32
C ASP A 44 6.81 -31.83 -40.05
N ALA A 45 7.28 -31.90 -41.29
CA ALA A 45 7.47 -30.72 -42.15
C ALA A 45 7.24 -31.08 -43.62
N THR A 46 6.85 -30.08 -44.41
CA THR A 46 6.68 -30.27 -45.85
C THR A 46 8.04 -30.24 -46.55
N PRO A 47 8.27 -31.08 -47.56
CA PRO A 47 9.45 -31.06 -48.42
C PRO A 47 9.80 -29.67 -48.96
N HIS A 48 8.79 -28.89 -49.38
CA HIS A 48 8.98 -27.52 -49.83
C HIS A 48 9.63 -26.63 -48.77
N LYS A 49 9.22 -26.74 -47.49
CA LYS A 49 9.80 -25.96 -46.39
C LYS A 49 11.23 -26.39 -46.07
N ILE A 50 11.53 -27.70 -46.14
CA ILE A 50 12.88 -28.21 -45.86
C ILE A 50 13.85 -27.79 -46.97
N LYS A 51 13.43 -27.88 -48.24
CA LYS A 51 14.28 -27.58 -49.40
C LYS A 51 14.51 -26.08 -49.60
N ASN A 52 13.42 -25.29 -49.54
CA ASN A 52 13.46 -23.89 -49.98
C ASN A 52 13.57 -22.87 -48.83
N LYS A 53 13.43 -23.29 -47.57
CA LYS A 53 13.68 -22.42 -46.41
C LYS A 53 14.93 -22.91 -45.69
N GLU A 54 15.78 -21.99 -45.23
CA GLU A 54 16.99 -22.24 -44.42
C GLU A 54 16.68 -22.80 -43.01
N THR A 55 15.56 -23.49 -42.86
CA THR A 55 15.08 -24.02 -41.59
C THR A 55 15.11 -25.54 -41.65
N TRP A 56 15.98 -26.15 -40.83
CA TRP A 56 16.10 -27.61 -40.71
C TRP A 56 15.30 -28.14 -39.52
N CYS A 57 15.93 -28.19 -38.34
CA CYS A 57 15.32 -28.72 -37.14
C CYS A 57 14.75 -27.59 -36.26
N PRO A 58 13.41 -27.54 -36.03
CA PRO A 58 12.80 -26.51 -35.19
C PRO A 58 13.22 -26.63 -33.71
N TYR A 59 13.60 -27.82 -33.24
CA TYR A 59 14.15 -28.01 -31.89
C TYR A 59 15.56 -27.42 -31.76
N CYS A 60 16.44 -27.67 -32.74
CA CYS A 60 17.81 -27.13 -32.72
C CYS A 60 17.86 -25.61 -32.91
N MET A 61 16.93 -25.04 -33.66
CA MET A 61 16.79 -23.58 -33.82
C MET A 61 16.06 -22.91 -32.63
N GLY A 62 15.76 -23.63 -31.56
CA GLY A 62 15.07 -23.08 -30.38
C GLY A 62 13.60 -22.67 -30.63
N LYS A 63 12.99 -23.12 -31.74
CA LYS A 63 11.57 -22.89 -32.03
C LYS A 63 10.65 -23.83 -31.24
N TYR A 64 11.17 -25.00 -30.86
CA TYR A 64 10.47 -25.93 -29.98
C TYR A 64 10.89 -25.68 -28.53
N GLN A 65 9.92 -25.32 -27.71
CA GLN A 65 10.13 -25.09 -26.28
C GLN A 65 9.75 -26.34 -25.50
N LYS A 66 10.42 -26.53 -24.37
CA LYS A 66 10.13 -27.59 -23.41
C LYS A 66 9.50 -27.01 -22.15
N ILE A 67 8.96 -27.87 -21.29
CA ILE A 67 8.42 -27.43 -20.00
C ILE A 67 9.51 -26.77 -19.13
N GLU A 68 10.77 -27.16 -19.30
CA GLU A 68 11.94 -26.54 -18.65
C GLU A 68 12.08 -25.07 -19.01
N ASP A 69 11.80 -24.67 -20.25
CA ASP A 69 11.82 -23.25 -20.66
C ASP A 69 10.74 -22.47 -19.90
N MET A 70 9.58 -23.07 -19.67
CA MET A 70 8.49 -22.45 -18.91
C MET A 70 8.85 -22.33 -17.43
N ARG A 71 9.53 -23.33 -16.87
CA ARG A 71 10.06 -23.30 -15.52
C ARG A 71 11.11 -22.18 -15.37
N LYS A 72 12.02 -22.04 -16.34
CA LYS A 72 13.03 -20.97 -16.35
C LYS A 72 12.38 -19.58 -16.34
N ILE A 73 11.42 -19.34 -17.23
CA ILE A 73 10.66 -18.07 -17.28
C ILE A 73 9.96 -17.80 -15.94
N ALA A 74 9.40 -18.84 -15.31
CA ALA A 74 8.77 -18.68 -14.02
C ALA A 74 9.78 -18.29 -12.93
N THR A 75 10.93 -18.97 -12.86
CA THR A 75 12.00 -18.69 -11.89
C THR A 75 12.55 -17.27 -12.05
N GLU A 76 12.80 -16.81 -13.28
CA GLU A 76 13.26 -15.44 -13.57
C GLU A 76 12.27 -14.37 -13.08
N ARG A 77 10.99 -14.72 -12.95
CA ARG A 77 9.93 -13.85 -12.42
C ARG A 77 9.58 -14.11 -10.95
N GLY A 78 10.45 -14.83 -10.23
CA GLY A 78 10.29 -15.19 -8.82
C GLY A 78 9.16 -16.19 -8.57
N GLY A 79 8.77 -16.99 -9.58
CA GLY A 79 7.68 -17.95 -9.50
C GLY A 79 8.08 -19.37 -9.86
N LYS A 80 7.10 -20.24 -10.04
CA LYS A 80 7.26 -21.62 -10.51
C LYS A 80 6.20 -21.95 -11.56
N CYS A 81 6.58 -22.76 -12.55
CA CYS A 81 5.60 -23.44 -13.40
C CYS A 81 5.25 -24.78 -12.72
N LEU A 82 3.99 -24.94 -12.33
CA LEU A 82 3.48 -26.14 -11.64
C LEU A 82 3.02 -27.23 -12.62
N SER A 83 2.82 -26.89 -13.89
CA SER A 83 2.54 -27.88 -14.92
C SER A 83 3.73 -28.81 -15.14
N ILE A 84 3.43 -30.10 -15.30
CA ILE A 84 4.41 -31.14 -15.60
C ILE A 84 4.68 -31.27 -17.10
N GLU A 85 3.71 -30.92 -17.94
CA GLU A 85 3.75 -31.09 -19.40
C GLU A 85 3.52 -29.77 -20.14
N TYR A 86 4.14 -29.66 -21.32
CA TYR A 86 3.96 -28.54 -22.24
C TYR A 86 3.66 -29.07 -23.64
N ILE A 87 2.47 -28.73 -24.15
CA ILE A 87 2.02 -29.12 -25.49
C ILE A 87 2.39 -28.04 -26.51
N HIS A 88 1.85 -26.83 -26.34
CA HIS A 88 2.14 -25.69 -27.21
C HIS A 88 1.85 -24.36 -26.51
N ASN A 89 2.26 -23.23 -27.11
CA ASN A 89 2.21 -21.89 -26.50
C ASN A 89 0.80 -21.34 -26.23
N LYS A 90 -0.24 -21.97 -26.78
CA LYS A 90 -1.65 -21.65 -26.53
C LYS A 90 -2.33 -22.54 -25.49
N THR A 91 -1.65 -23.56 -24.95
CA THR A 91 -2.22 -24.40 -23.89
C THR A 91 -2.03 -23.70 -22.56
N ASN A 92 -3.05 -23.68 -21.72
CA ASN A 92 -2.92 -23.14 -20.37
C ASN A 92 -1.96 -24.02 -19.55
N LEU A 93 -0.99 -23.39 -18.91
CA LEU A 93 -0.17 -23.98 -17.86
C LEU A 93 -0.57 -23.38 -16.52
N LYS A 94 -0.28 -24.11 -15.43
CA LYS A 94 -0.49 -23.67 -14.05
C LYS A 94 0.79 -23.01 -13.54
N TRP A 95 0.68 -21.76 -13.08
CA TRP A 95 1.79 -20.93 -12.63
C TRP A 95 1.62 -20.57 -11.15
N LEU A 96 2.74 -20.35 -10.47
CA LEU A 96 2.87 -19.89 -9.09
C LEU A 96 3.76 -18.65 -9.09
N CYS A 97 3.38 -17.57 -8.39
CA CYS A 97 4.25 -16.39 -8.25
C CYS A 97 4.91 -16.36 -6.87
N LYS A 98 5.85 -15.41 -6.67
CA LYS A 98 6.51 -15.15 -5.39
C LYS A 98 5.54 -14.89 -4.21
N GLU A 99 4.35 -14.38 -4.51
CA GLU A 99 3.30 -14.12 -3.52
C GLU A 99 2.39 -15.35 -3.30
N ALA A 100 2.84 -16.54 -3.70
CA ALA A 100 2.14 -17.81 -3.57
C ALA A 100 0.77 -17.92 -4.29
N HIS A 101 0.44 -17.01 -5.20
CA HIS A 101 -0.78 -17.14 -6.00
C HIS A 101 -0.61 -18.19 -7.11
N VAL A 102 -1.62 -19.04 -7.25
CA VAL A 102 -1.72 -20.02 -8.33
C VAL A 102 -2.73 -19.56 -9.38
N TRP A 103 -2.37 -19.57 -10.66
CA TRP A 103 -3.29 -19.25 -11.76
C TRP A 103 -2.97 -20.04 -13.03
N ASN A 104 -3.93 -20.08 -13.95
CA ASN A 104 -3.76 -20.67 -15.27
C ASN A 104 -3.52 -19.56 -16.31
N ALA A 105 -2.52 -19.74 -17.18
CA ALA A 105 -2.25 -18.84 -18.28
C ALA A 105 -1.48 -19.54 -19.41
N THR A 106 -1.63 -19.04 -20.64
CA THR A 106 -0.87 -19.54 -21.78
C THR A 106 0.57 -19.02 -21.77
N PRO A 107 1.56 -19.83 -22.17
CA PRO A 107 2.94 -19.38 -22.33
C PRO A 107 3.13 -18.15 -23.23
N ASP A 108 2.33 -18.00 -24.27
CA ASP A 108 2.33 -16.81 -25.13
C ASP A 108 2.01 -15.52 -24.35
N ASN A 109 0.98 -15.54 -23.50
CA ASN A 109 0.64 -14.40 -22.65
C ASN A 109 1.77 -14.07 -21.66
N ILE A 110 2.34 -15.10 -21.04
CA ILE A 110 3.45 -14.93 -20.10
C ILE A 110 4.64 -14.25 -20.79
N LYS A 111 5.00 -14.69 -22.00
CA LYS A 111 6.12 -14.13 -22.78
C LYS A 111 5.89 -12.69 -23.23
N ARG A 112 4.64 -12.33 -23.52
CA ARG A 112 4.23 -10.95 -23.83
C ARG A 112 4.29 -10.00 -22.63
N GLY A 113 4.70 -10.49 -21.46
CA GLY A 113 4.88 -9.68 -20.25
C GLY A 113 3.75 -9.82 -19.23
N GLN A 114 2.66 -10.53 -19.55
CA GLN A 114 1.64 -10.81 -18.53
C GLN A 114 2.19 -11.74 -17.45
N TRP A 115 1.75 -11.56 -16.21
CA TRP A 115 2.16 -12.40 -15.10
C TRP A 115 0.97 -12.69 -14.19
N CYS A 116 1.17 -12.69 -12.87
CA CYS A 116 0.14 -13.02 -11.90
C CYS A 116 -0.99 -11.97 -11.91
N PRO A 117 -2.21 -12.34 -12.35
CA PRO A 117 -3.34 -11.41 -12.42
C PRO A 117 -3.85 -10.97 -11.03
N ILE A 118 -3.49 -11.74 -10.00
CA ILE A 118 -3.81 -11.41 -8.61
C ILE A 118 -2.82 -10.36 -8.07
N CYS A 119 -1.53 -10.46 -8.42
CA CYS A 119 -0.54 -9.45 -8.04
C CYS A 119 -0.71 -8.12 -8.77
N THR A 120 -1.24 -8.14 -10.01
CA THR A 120 -1.52 -6.90 -10.76
C THR A 120 -2.69 -6.11 -10.19
N LYS A 121 -3.59 -6.75 -9.43
CA LYS A 121 -4.70 -6.08 -8.77
C LYS A 121 -4.23 -5.36 -7.51
N GLY A 122 -4.87 -4.24 -7.21
CA GLY A 122 -4.58 -3.46 -6.01
C GLY A 122 -4.78 -4.29 -4.74
N ILE A 123 -3.87 -4.18 -3.77
CA ILE A 123 -4.00 -4.91 -2.51
C ILE A 123 -5.30 -4.56 -1.78
N SER A 124 -5.73 -3.29 -1.87
CA SER A 124 -6.99 -2.84 -1.28
C SER A 124 -8.21 -3.51 -1.91
N GLU A 125 -8.25 -3.67 -3.23
CA GLU A 125 -9.35 -4.36 -3.93
C GLU A 125 -9.44 -5.82 -3.47
N ARG A 126 -8.29 -6.49 -3.29
CA ARG A 126 -8.21 -7.87 -2.79
C ARG A 126 -8.69 -7.99 -1.35
N ILE A 127 -8.27 -7.06 -0.47
CA ILE A 127 -8.72 -7.00 0.93
C ILE A 127 -10.22 -6.75 0.98
N CYS A 128 -10.72 -5.77 0.21
CA CYS A 128 -12.13 -5.46 0.12
C CYS A 128 -12.93 -6.69 -0.29
N ARG A 129 -12.51 -7.39 -1.35
CA ARG A 129 -13.13 -8.65 -1.78
C ARG A 129 -13.19 -9.69 -0.66
N GLN A 130 -12.10 -9.90 0.08
CA GLN A 130 -12.10 -10.86 1.19
C GLN A 130 -13.04 -10.47 2.34
N PHE A 131 -13.20 -9.17 2.62
CA PHE A 131 -14.24 -8.71 3.55
C PHE A 131 -15.63 -9.08 3.03
N PHE A 132 -15.97 -8.76 1.78
CA PHE A 132 -17.27 -9.12 1.20
C PHE A 132 -17.50 -10.64 1.21
N GLU A 133 -16.50 -11.43 0.76
CA GLU A 133 -16.64 -12.89 0.75
C GLU A 133 -16.82 -13.48 2.16
N THR A 134 -16.20 -12.88 3.18
CA THR A 134 -16.34 -13.33 4.57
C THR A 134 -17.67 -12.88 5.19
N ILE A 135 -18.09 -11.63 4.96
CA ILE A 135 -19.33 -11.06 5.53
C ILE A 135 -20.56 -11.80 4.98
N PHE A 136 -20.58 -12.05 3.67
CA PHE A 136 -21.74 -12.63 2.98
C PHE A 136 -21.59 -14.13 2.71
N ASN A 137 -20.49 -14.75 3.16
CA ASN A 137 -20.17 -16.16 2.93
C ASN A 137 -20.37 -16.62 1.47
N SER A 138 -20.03 -15.74 0.51
CA SER A 138 -20.36 -15.89 -0.91
C SER A 138 -19.24 -15.36 -1.77
N LYS A 139 -19.08 -15.85 -3.01
CA LYS A 139 -18.03 -15.37 -3.91
C LYS A 139 -18.43 -14.08 -4.61
N PHE A 140 -17.47 -13.15 -4.72
CA PHE A 140 -17.65 -11.89 -5.43
C PHE A 140 -16.57 -11.77 -6.50
N PRO A 141 -16.61 -12.49 -7.63
CA PRO A 141 -15.65 -12.32 -8.72
C PRO A 141 -15.80 -10.95 -9.40
N THR A 142 -14.72 -10.46 -10.03
CA THR A 142 -14.80 -9.32 -10.96
C THR A 142 -15.62 -9.74 -12.17
N LYS A 143 -16.59 -8.92 -12.57
CA LYS A 143 -17.48 -9.21 -13.70
C LYS A 143 -17.61 -7.99 -14.60
N ARG A 144 -17.85 -8.24 -15.89
CA ARG A 144 -18.21 -7.24 -16.91
C ARG A 144 -19.61 -7.59 -17.45
N PRO A 145 -20.68 -7.29 -16.70
CA PRO A 145 -22.03 -7.66 -17.12
C PRO A 145 -22.40 -6.96 -18.43
N LYS A 146 -23.06 -7.67 -19.35
CA LYS A 146 -23.40 -7.14 -20.68
C LYS A 146 -24.27 -5.87 -20.64
N TRP A 147 -25.04 -5.69 -19.57
CA TRP A 147 -25.88 -4.50 -19.34
C TRP A 147 -25.10 -3.29 -18.82
N LEU A 148 -23.84 -3.48 -18.38
CA LEU A 148 -23.04 -2.42 -17.76
C LEU A 148 -22.23 -1.66 -18.82
N ILE A 149 -22.94 -1.00 -19.73
CA ILE A 149 -22.37 -0.20 -20.82
C ILE A 149 -22.66 1.28 -20.55
N ASN A 150 -21.64 2.12 -20.52
CA ASN A 150 -21.81 3.56 -20.32
C ASN A 150 -22.35 4.25 -21.58
N SER A 151 -22.72 5.52 -21.47
CA SER A 151 -23.23 6.36 -22.56
C SER A 151 -22.30 6.48 -23.77
N ARG A 152 -21.01 6.17 -23.60
CA ARG A 152 -19.98 6.16 -24.65
C ARG A 152 -19.84 4.80 -25.36
N GLY A 153 -20.65 3.80 -24.99
CA GLY A 153 -20.59 2.45 -25.54
C GLY A 153 -19.49 1.56 -24.93
N ASN A 154 -18.84 1.99 -23.86
CA ASN A 154 -17.80 1.21 -23.20
C ASN A 154 -18.38 0.25 -22.18
N LEU A 155 -18.05 -1.04 -22.32
CA LEU A 155 -18.38 -2.07 -21.35
C LEU A 155 -17.53 -1.92 -20.08
N MET A 156 -18.16 -1.53 -18.97
CA MET A 156 -17.52 -1.37 -17.67
C MET A 156 -17.45 -2.70 -16.90
N HIS A 157 -16.77 -2.69 -15.76
CA HIS A 157 -16.70 -3.83 -14.85
C HIS A 157 -17.11 -3.42 -13.44
N LEU A 158 -17.46 -4.42 -12.64
CA LEU A 158 -17.63 -4.35 -11.19
C LEU A 158 -16.43 -5.03 -10.52
N ASP A 159 -15.81 -4.36 -9.55
CA ASP A 159 -14.69 -4.93 -8.78
C ASP A 159 -15.08 -6.29 -8.21
N GLY A 160 -16.24 -6.41 -7.56
CA GLY A 160 -16.83 -7.70 -7.20
C GLY A 160 -18.34 -7.71 -7.34
N PHE A 161 -18.89 -8.80 -7.86
CA PHE A 161 -20.32 -8.97 -8.07
C PHE A 161 -20.78 -10.39 -7.75
N ASN A 162 -21.84 -10.51 -6.96
CA ASN A 162 -22.55 -11.75 -6.70
C ASN A 162 -23.98 -11.63 -7.24
N GLU A 163 -24.33 -12.52 -8.16
CA GLU A 163 -25.60 -12.48 -8.89
C GLU A 163 -26.78 -12.96 -8.03
N GLU A 164 -26.56 -13.97 -7.18
CA GLU A 164 -27.60 -14.52 -6.29
C GLU A 164 -28.03 -13.51 -5.22
N LEU A 165 -27.06 -12.81 -4.63
CA LEU A 165 -27.30 -11.77 -3.64
C LEU A 165 -27.73 -10.43 -4.26
N LYS A 166 -27.70 -10.31 -5.59
CA LYS A 166 -27.81 -9.05 -6.35
C LYS A 166 -26.98 -7.92 -5.74
N LEU A 167 -25.75 -8.25 -5.33
CA LEU A 167 -24.89 -7.36 -4.57
C LEU A 167 -23.54 -7.20 -5.27
N ALA A 168 -23.11 -5.95 -5.42
CA ALA A 168 -21.84 -5.57 -6.02
C ALA A 168 -21.07 -4.60 -5.12
N PHE A 169 -19.76 -4.53 -5.34
CA PHE A 169 -18.91 -3.52 -4.72
C PHE A 169 -17.92 -2.90 -5.70
N GLU A 170 -17.50 -1.68 -5.38
CA GLU A 170 -16.46 -0.90 -6.07
C GLU A 170 -15.50 -0.28 -5.06
N TYR A 171 -14.19 -0.45 -5.25
CA TYR A 171 -13.18 0.19 -4.41
C TYR A 171 -12.61 1.44 -5.09
N HIS A 172 -12.90 2.60 -4.55
CA HIS A 172 -12.45 3.89 -5.09
C HIS A 172 -11.12 4.31 -4.48
N GLY A 173 -10.04 4.15 -5.24
CA GLY A 173 -8.71 4.69 -4.91
C GLY A 173 -8.66 6.22 -4.90
N ILE A 174 -7.56 6.80 -4.39
CA ILE A 174 -7.31 8.26 -4.37
C ILE A 174 -7.49 8.94 -5.74
N GLN A 175 -7.32 8.18 -6.81
CA GLN A 175 -7.45 8.63 -8.20
C GLN A 175 -8.90 8.99 -8.60
N HIS A 176 -9.91 8.63 -7.82
CA HIS A 176 -11.30 9.10 -7.99
C HIS A 176 -11.53 10.47 -7.34
N PHE A 177 -10.60 10.92 -6.48
CA PHE A 177 -10.77 12.11 -5.65
C PHE A 177 -9.79 13.22 -6.00
N GLU A 178 -8.57 12.88 -6.44
CA GLU A 178 -7.51 13.84 -6.74
C GLU A 178 -6.93 13.64 -8.14
N TYR A 179 -6.62 14.77 -8.80
CA TYR A 179 -5.91 14.76 -10.07
C TYR A 179 -4.48 14.27 -9.88
N ASN A 180 -4.12 13.22 -10.62
CA ASN A 180 -2.75 12.70 -10.69
C ASN A 180 -2.32 12.56 -12.16
N PRO A 181 -1.27 13.27 -12.61
CA PRO A 181 -0.78 13.24 -14.00
C PRO A 181 -0.43 11.85 -14.54
N HIS A 182 -0.07 10.91 -13.65
CA HIS A 182 0.25 9.54 -14.04
C HIS A 182 -1.01 8.73 -14.41
N PHE A 183 -2.15 9.00 -13.76
CA PHE A 183 -3.40 8.24 -13.91
C PHE A 183 -4.45 8.94 -14.79
N HIS A 184 -4.30 10.23 -15.06
CA HIS A 184 -5.25 11.04 -15.85
C HIS A 184 -4.77 11.30 -17.29
N ARG A 185 -3.90 10.44 -17.84
CA ARG A 185 -3.37 10.59 -19.21
C ARG A 185 -4.42 10.45 -20.31
N SER A 186 -5.55 9.78 -20.04
CA SER A 186 -6.56 9.43 -21.05
C SER A 186 -7.98 9.96 -20.78
N HIS A 187 -8.34 10.29 -19.53
CA HIS A 187 -9.67 10.78 -19.16
C HIS A 187 -9.58 11.83 -18.04
N THR A 188 -10.41 12.88 -18.13
CA THR A 188 -10.51 13.93 -17.10
C THR A 188 -11.21 13.40 -15.84
N LEU A 189 -11.01 14.09 -14.72
CA LEU A 189 -11.66 13.75 -13.45
C LEU A 189 -13.19 13.87 -13.56
N GLU A 190 -13.72 14.84 -14.31
CA GLU A 190 -15.17 14.93 -14.55
C GLU A 190 -15.72 13.71 -15.29
N GLN A 191 -15.00 13.23 -16.31
CA GLN A 191 -15.45 12.06 -17.08
C GLN A 191 -15.51 10.80 -16.21
N ARG A 192 -14.57 10.63 -15.29
CA ARG A 192 -14.58 9.50 -14.33
C ARG A 192 -15.78 9.58 -13.39
N LYS A 193 -16.07 10.77 -12.84
CA LYS A 193 -17.26 10.99 -12.00
C LYS A 193 -18.55 10.66 -12.73
N LYS A 194 -18.66 11.03 -14.02
CA LYS A 194 -19.81 10.70 -14.86
C LYS A 194 -19.95 9.19 -15.09
N ASP A 195 -18.86 8.50 -15.40
CA ASP A 195 -18.89 7.04 -15.57
C ASP A 195 -19.28 6.32 -14.26
N ASP A 196 -18.82 6.82 -13.10
CA ASP A 196 -19.18 6.28 -11.78
C ASP A 196 -20.68 6.49 -11.48
N GLU A 197 -21.23 7.67 -11.78
CA GLU A 197 -22.66 7.96 -11.64
C GLU A 197 -23.52 7.07 -12.56
N GLU A 198 -23.12 6.91 -13.82
CA GLU A 198 -23.78 6.02 -14.76
C GLU A 198 -23.74 4.56 -14.27
N LYS A 199 -22.62 4.11 -13.72
CA LYS A 199 -22.49 2.77 -13.13
C LYS A 199 -23.49 2.56 -11.99
N ILE A 200 -23.61 3.54 -11.08
CA ILE A 200 -24.59 3.49 -9.98
C ILE A 200 -26.02 3.35 -10.54
N ASN A 201 -26.37 4.17 -11.53
CA ASN A 201 -27.70 4.17 -12.13
C ASN A 201 -28.00 2.85 -12.85
N LEU A 202 -27.04 2.31 -13.61
CA LEU A 202 -27.18 1.02 -14.28
C LEU A 202 -27.36 -0.14 -13.29
N CYS A 203 -26.65 -0.12 -12.16
CA CYS A 203 -26.84 -1.12 -11.11
C CYS A 203 -28.27 -1.04 -10.54
N LYS A 204 -28.76 0.16 -10.22
CA LYS A 204 -30.13 0.37 -9.73
C LYS A 204 -31.19 -0.13 -10.72
N LEU A 205 -31.04 0.18 -12.01
CA LEU A 205 -31.96 -0.28 -13.06
C LEU A 205 -32.02 -1.80 -13.19
N ASN A 206 -30.94 -2.50 -12.84
CA ASN A 206 -30.85 -3.96 -12.88
C ASN A 206 -31.11 -4.61 -11.50
N ASP A 207 -31.68 -3.87 -10.54
CA ASP A 207 -31.97 -4.35 -9.18
C ASP A 207 -30.71 -4.87 -8.46
N ILE A 208 -29.57 -4.21 -8.66
CA ILE A 208 -28.29 -4.56 -8.05
C ILE A 208 -27.92 -3.50 -7.02
N VAL A 209 -27.71 -3.96 -5.79
CA VAL A 209 -27.21 -3.14 -4.70
C VAL A 209 -25.71 -2.92 -4.92
N LEU A 210 -25.29 -1.68 -5.15
CA LEU A 210 -23.88 -1.32 -5.29
C LEU A 210 -23.38 -0.63 -4.01
N ILE A 211 -22.35 -1.21 -3.38
CA ILE A 211 -21.63 -0.60 -2.25
C ILE A 211 -20.29 -0.05 -2.74
N GLU A 212 -20.10 1.26 -2.60
CA GLU A 212 -18.85 1.93 -2.97
C GLU A 212 -17.98 2.10 -1.72
N ILE A 213 -16.69 1.76 -1.81
CA ILE A 213 -15.74 1.77 -0.70
C ILE A 213 -14.65 2.81 -1.01
N PRO A 214 -14.65 3.96 -0.33
CA PRO A 214 -13.59 4.95 -0.53
C PRO A 214 -12.28 4.50 0.13
N TYR A 215 -11.14 4.87 -0.47
CA TYR A 215 -9.81 4.55 0.05
C TYR A 215 -9.51 5.12 1.45
N THR A 216 -10.33 6.06 1.92
CA THR A 216 -10.25 6.67 3.25
C THR A 216 -10.76 5.75 4.36
N VAL A 217 -11.50 4.67 4.02
CA VAL A 217 -11.96 3.69 5.01
C VAL A 217 -10.77 2.84 5.47
N GLU A 218 -10.38 3.04 6.73
CA GLU A 218 -9.37 2.21 7.38
C GLU A 218 -9.82 0.75 7.48
N TYR A 219 -8.92 -0.21 7.26
CA TYR A 219 -9.26 -1.64 7.22
C TYR A 219 -9.90 -2.19 8.52
N ASN A 220 -9.51 -1.67 9.68
CA ASN A 220 -10.13 -2.01 10.97
C ASN A 220 -11.59 -1.54 11.10
N LYS A 221 -12.01 -0.55 10.30
CA LYS A 221 -13.39 -0.04 10.23
C LYS A 221 -14.16 -0.60 9.04
N MET A 222 -13.49 -1.31 8.13
CA MET A 222 -14.05 -1.81 6.87
C MET A 222 -15.27 -2.71 7.08
N GLN A 223 -15.19 -3.67 8.01
CA GLN A 223 -16.32 -4.57 8.31
C GLN A 223 -17.57 -3.76 8.74
N LYS A 224 -17.39 -2.83 9.68
CA LYS A 224 -18.48 -1.97 10.16
C LYS A 224 -19.07 -1.15 9.01
N TYR A 225 -18.21 -0.54 8.21
CA TYR A 225 -18.61 0.28 7.06
C TYR A 225 -19.45 -0.52 6.06
N ILE A 226 -19.00 -1.71 5.65
CA ILE A 226 -19.73 -2.56 4.68
C ILE A 226 -21.11 -2.95 5.22
N ILE A 227 -21.19 -3.40 6.48
CA ILE A 227 -22.46 -3.78 7.11
C ILE A 227 -23.42 -2.59 7.18
N GLU A 228 -22.92 -1.42 7.56
CA GLU A 228 -23.72 -0.19 7.65
C GLU A 228 -24.23 0.26 6.27
N GLN A 229 -23.37 0.24 5.24
CA GLN A 229 -23.77 0.55 3.87
C GLN A 229 -24.78 -0.45 3.30
N TYR A 230 -24.60 -1.74 3.59
CA TYR A 230 -25.55 -2.78 3.20
C TYR A 230 -26.92 -2.51 3.83
N LYS A 231 -26.96 -2.29 5.16
CA LYS A 231 -28.19 -1.95 5.87
C LYS A 231 -28.89 -0.71 5.32
N ILE A 232 -28.13 0.36 5.04
CA ILE A 232 -28.68 1.60 4.49
C ILE A 232 -29.33 1.36 3.12
N LYS A 233 -28.70 0.54 2.26
CA LYS A 233 -29.15 0.33 0.89
C LYS A 233 -30.26 -0.72 0.74
N THR A 234 -30.33 -1.70 1.64
CA THR A 234 -31.29 -2.81 1.54
C THR A 234 -32.36 -2.79 2.62
N GLY A 235 -32.14 -2.06 3.73
CA GLY A 235 -32.94 -2.16 4.94
C GLY A 235 -32.70 -3.44 5.76
N LEU A 236 -31.88 -4.39 5.26
CA LEU A 236 -31.65 -5.67 5.88
C LEU A 236 -30.53 -5.60 6.93
N ILE A 237 -30.68 -6.36 8.01
CA ILE A 237 -29.68 -6.48 9.07
C ILE A 237 -28.95 -7.81 8.89
N LEU A 238 -27.63 -7.75 8.90
CA LEU A 238 -26.77 -8.93 8.94
C LEU A 238 -26.51 -9.29 10.39
N ASP A 239 -27.23 -10.29 10.90
CA ASP A 239 -27.07 -10.77 12.27
C ASP A 239 -25.86 -11.71 12.39
N ASN A 240 -25.21 -11.68 13.56
CA ASN A 240 -24.16 -12.63 13.96
C ASN A 240 -22.93 -12.71 13.04
N VAL A 241 -22.59 -11.66 12.29
CA VAL A 241 -21.35 -11.63 11.50
C VAL A 241 -20.14 -11.61 12.46
N PRO A 242 -19.30 -12.66 12.50
CA PRO A 242 -18.16 -12.69 13.42
C PRO A 242 -17.20 -11.54 13.15
N LYS A 243 -16.54 -11.03 14.20
CA LYS A 243 -15.50 -10.00 14.02
C LYS A 243 -14.39 -10.54 13.13
N ILE A 244 -14.16 -9.87 12.01
CA ILE A 244 -13.16 -10.26 11.04
C ILE A 244 -11.80 -9.75 11.51
N ASP A 245 -10.90 -10.67 11.79
CA ASP A 245 -9.48 -10.38 11.88
C ASP A 245 -8.87 -10.41 10.48
N TYR A 246 -8.86 -9.25 9.81
CA TYR A 246 -8.31 -9.11 8.47
C TYR A 246 -6.81 -9.45 8.40
N ASN A 247 -6.11 -9.54 9.54
CA ASN A 247 -4.72 -10.01 9.58
C ASN A 247 -4.58 -11.52 9.31
N LYS A 248 -5.69 -12.25 9.19
CA LYS A 248 -5.73 -13.65 8.78
C LYS A 248 -5.91 -13.82 7.27
N PHE A 249 -6.29 -12.77 6.53
CA PHE A 249 -6.47 -12.86 5.09
C PHE A 249 -5.16 -13.22 4.38
N ASN A 250 -5.17 -14.25 3.53
CA ASN A 250 -4.00 -14.70 2.78
C ASN A 250 -3.68 -13.79 1.58
N ILE A 251 -3.40 -12.51 1.86
CA ILE A 251 -3.23 -11.43 0.86
C ILE A 251 -1.80 -10.84 0.92
N TYR A 252 -0.89 -11.48 1.63
CA TYR A 252 0.42 -10.93 1.97
C TYR A 252 1.31 -10.69 0.76
N LEU A 253 2.05 -9.58 0.79
CA LEU A 253 3.18 -9.34 -0.11
C LEU A 253 4.46 -9.84 0.56
N PHE A 254 4.76 -11.13 0.41
CA PHE A 254 6.01 -11.76 0.80
C PHE A 254 7.22 -10.95 0.32
N SER A 255 7.22 -10.49 -0.93
CA SER A 255 8.35 -9.72 -1.45
C SER A 255 8.56 -8.36 -0.78
N LYS A 256 7.49 -7.73 -0.27
CA LYS A 256 7.62 -6.49 0.50
C LYS A 256 8.11 -6.77 1.91
N LEU A 257 7.78 -7.91 2.48
CA LEU A 257 8.34 -8.32 3.75
C LEU A 257 9.83 -8.65 3.62
N GLU A 258 10.26 -9.32 2.55
CA GLU A 258 11.68 -9.54 2.23
C GLU A 258 12.45 -8.23 2.13
N GLU A 259 11.94 -7.24 1.39
CA GLU A 259 12.55 -5.90 1.30
C GLU A 259 12.76 -5.28 2.69
N LEU A 260 11.77 -5.40 3.58
CA LEU A 260 11.84 -4.87 4.95
C LEU A 260 12.79 -5.67 5.85
N ASN A 261 12.88 -6.98 5.65
CA ASN A 261 13.86 -7.83 6.33
C ASN A 261 15.29 -7.44 5.95
N GLU A 262 15.55 -7.16 4.68
CA GLU A 262 16.87 -6.68 4.23
C GLU A 262 17.21 -5.31 4.83
N ILE A 263 16.26 -4.37 4.88
CA ILE A 263 16.47 -3.08 5.57
C ILE A 263 16.80 -3.30 7.05
N ALA A 264 16.09 -4.23 7.71
CA ALA A 264 16.36 -4.54 9.11
C ALA A 264 17.76 -5.12 9.29
N LYS A 265 18.16 -6.05 8.41
CA LYS A 265 19.47 -6.69 8.41
C LYS A 265 20.61 -5.69 8.17
N GLN A 266 20.45 -4.76 7.22
CA GLN A 266 21.40 -3.66 6.97
C GLN A 266 21.60 -2.77 8.19
N ARG A 267 20.62 -2.69 9.09
CA ARG A 267 20.67 -1.94 10.36
C ARG A 267 20.94 -2.82 11.57
N GLU A 268 21.53 -4.00 11.33
CA GLU A 268 21.89 -4.99 12.35
C GLU A 268 20.71 -5.39 13.25
N GLY A 269 19.51 -5.42 12.69
CA GLY A 269 18.28 -5.77 13.37
C GLY A 269 17.45 -6.79 12.60
N LYS A 270 16.22 -7.00 13.06
CA LYS A 270 15.27 -7.98 12.53
C LYS A 270 13.87 -7.37 12.43
N CYS A 271 13.14 -7.67 11.36
CA CYS A 271 11.69 -7.54 11.38
C CYS A 271 11.13 -8.84 11.97
N LEU A 272 10.42 -8.75 13.09
CA LEU A 272 9.84 -9.90 13.78
C LEU A 272 8.47 -10.27 13.21
N SER A 273 7.89 -9.42 12.36
CA SER A 273 6.60 -9.69 11.74
C SER A 273 6.76 -10.64 10.56
N THR A 274 5.91 -11.65 10.47
CA THR A 274 5.90 -12.63 9.38
C THR A 274 4.95 -12.26 8.24
N LYS A 275 4.28 -11.10 8.34
CA LYS A 275 3.20 -10.66 7.44
C LYS A 275 3.35 -9.17 7.12
N TYR A 276 3.20 -8.82 5.84
CA TYR A 276 3.14 -7.43 5.37
C TYR A 276 1.83 -7.18 4.62
N PHE A 277 1.11 -6.13 5.04
CA PHE A 277 -0.14 -5.69 4.40
C PHE A 277 0.05 -4.42 3.59
N ASN A 278 0.60 -3.37 4.21
CA ASN A 278 0.79 -2.07 3.59
C ASN A 278 1.84 -1.26 4.36
N ALA A 279 2.19 -0.11 3.81
CA ALA A 279 3.21 0.79 4.38
C ALA A 279 2.80 1.45 5.71
N HIS A 280 1.52 1.39 6.08
CA HIS A 280 0.92 2.14 7.18
C HIS A 280 0.49 1.29 8.38
N THR A 281 0.54 -0.03 8.25
CA THR A 281 0.28 -0.98 9.34
C THR A 281 1.59 -1.23 10.07
N LYS A 282 1.61 -1.04 11.40
CA LYS A 282 2.82 -1.23 12.20
C LYS A 282 3.30 -2.68 12.12
N LEU A 283 4.60 -2.84 12.00
CA LEU A 283 5.29 -4.13 12.17
C LEU A 283 6.11 -4.08 13.45
N LYS A 284 6.40 -5.26 14.02
CA LYS A 284 7.34 -5.46 15.12
C LYS A 284 8.77 -5.58 14.60
N TRP A 285 9.68 -4.84 15.22
CA TRP A 285 11.10 -4.74 14.88
C TRP A 285 11.97 -4.99 16.10
N GLN A 286 13.20 -5.43 15.86
CA GLN A 286 14.25 -5.61 16.85
C GLN A 286 15.55 -4.98 16.34
N CYS A 287 16.27 -4.23 17.17
CA CYS A 287 17.60 -3.69 16.82
C CYS A 287 18.72 -4.58 17.35
N LYS A 288 19.97 -4.23 17.02
CA LYS A 288 21.18 -4.88 17.52
C LYS A 288 21.22 -5.01 19.04
N GLU A 289 20.84 -3.94 19.75
CA GLU A 289 20.73 -3.90 21.22
C GLU A 289 19.49 -4.64 21.78
N ASN A 290 18.85 -5.50 20.98
CA ASN A 290 17.67 -6.30 21.34
C ASN A 290 16.41 -5.54 21.76
N HIS A 291 16.37 -4.21 21.62
CA HIS A 291 15.14 -3.45 21.83
C HIS A 291 14.06 -3.84 20.82
N VAL A 292 12.86 -4.15 21.30
CA VAL A 292 11.70 -4.47 20.47
C VAL A 292 10.74 -3.28 20.45
N TRP A 293 10.28 -2.89 19.26
CA TRP A 293 9.28 -1.83 19.11
C TRP A 293 8.37 -2.05 17.90
N GLU A 294 7.27 -1.30 17.85
CA GLU A 294 6.36 -1.27 16.72
C GLU A 294 6.54 0.01 15.89
N ALA A 295 6.72 -0.12 14.59
CA ALA A 295 6.87 1.01 13.68
C ALA A 295 6.27 0.71 12.30
N ARG A 296 5.84 1.78 11.61
CA ARG A 296 5.29 1.68 10.26
C ARG A 296 6.42 1.46 9.23
N PRO A 297 6.23 0.57 8.24
CA PRO A 297 7.22 0.32 7.19
C PRO A 297 7.66 1.56 6.40
N ASP A 298 6.74 2.49 6.10
CA ASP A 298 7.09 3.76 5.42
C ASP A 298 8.12 4.57 6.20
N LYS A 299 7.96 4.69 7.52
CA LYS A 299 8.88 5.39 8.40
C LYS A 299 10.23 4.69 8.52
N ILE A 300 10.23 3.37 8.56
CA ILE A 300 11.48 2.59 8.55
C ILE A 300 12.26 2.85 7.26
N LYS A 301 11.59 2.83 6.10
CA LYS A 301 12.18 3.17 4.80
C LYS A 301 12.69 4.61 4.74
N GLN A 302 12.00 5.55 5.39
CA GLN A 302 12.41 6.96 5.50
C GLN A 302 13.59 7.20 6.46
N GLY A 303 14.11 6.17 7.15
CA GLY A 303 15.27 6.28 8.02
C GLY A 303 14.97 6.14 9.51
N SER A 304 13.71 6.19 9.94
CA SER A 304 13.37 5.97 11.35
C SER A 304 13.78 4.56 11.79
N TRP A 305 14.27 4.43 13.02
CA TRP A 305 14.71 3.15 13.59
C TRP A 305 14.37 3.05 15.07
N CYS A 306 15.19 2.34 15.86
CA CYS A 306 14.96 2.08 17.27
C CYS A 306 14.86 3.39 18.08
N PRO A 307 13.70 3.69 18.70
CA PRO A 307 13.52 4.90 19.49
C PRO A 307 14.40 4.90 20.75
N LYS A 308 14.66 3.72 21.34
CA LYS A 308 15.54 3.59 22.51
C LYS A 308 16.98 3.97 22.17
N CYS A 309 17.53 3.44 21.09
CA CYS A 309 18.90 3.78 20.64
C CYS A 309 19.02 5.25 20.21
N ALA A 310 17.95 5.84 19.67
CA ALA A 310 17.93 7.25 19.29
C ALA A 310 17.66 8.22 20.45
N GLY A 311 17.47 7.73 21.70
CA GLY A 311 17.09 8.56 22.85
C GLY A 311 15.67 9.15 22.78
N ASN A 312 14.86 8.74 21.80
CA ASN A 312 13.50 9.19 21.55
C ASN A 312 12.47 8.30 22.28
N ILE A 313 12.74 8.01 23.54
CA ILE A 313 11.81 7.25 24.40
C ILE A 313 10.73 8.20 24.89
N ARG A 314 9.46 7.80 24.75
CA ARG A 314 8.36 8.52 25.38
C ARG A 314 8.49 8.39 26.89
N LEU A 315 8.57 9.52 27.58
CA LEU A 315 8.65 9.54 29.04
C LEU A 315 7.39 8.92 29.65
N THR A 316 7.53 8.28 30.80
CA THR A 316 6.43 7.73 31.59
C THR A 316 6.09 8.64 32.77
N ILE A 317 5.09 8.26 33.57
CA ILE A 317 4.79 8.98 34.81
C ILE A 317 5.91 8.80 35.85
N GLU A 318 6.56 7.63 35.88
CA GLU A 318 7.75 7.34 36.70
C GLU A 318 8.90 8.29 36.35
N ASP A 319 9.11 8.58 35.06
CA ASP A 319 10.11 9.56 34.62
C ASP A 319 9.80 10.97 35.13
N MET A 320 8.52 11.31 35.38
CA MET A 320 8.15 12.62 35.93
C MET A 320 8.56 12.75 37.39
N TYR A 321 8.36 11.70 38.20
CA TYR A 321 8.81 11.69 39.59
C TYR A 321 10.34 11.82 39.66
N LYS A 322 11.06 11.06 38.83
CA LYS A 322 12.51 11.15 38.74
C LYS A 322 13.01 12.54 38.34
N LEU A 323 12.41 13.16 37.32
CA LEU A 323 12.75 14.53 36.91
C LEU A 323 12.52 15.55 38.03
N ALA A 324 11.47 15.36 38.83
CA ALA A 324 11.21 16.22 39.98
C ALA A 324 12.29 16.05 41.06
N GLU A 325 12.67 14.81 41.39
CA GLU A 325 13.74 14.50 42.34
C GLU A 325 15.09 15.09 41.90
N GLU A 326 15.45 14.93 40.61
CA GLU A 326 16.67 15.50 40.02
C GLU A 326 16.73 17.04 40.13
N ASN A 327 15.59 17.71 40.28
CA ASN A 327 15.47 19.16 40.45
C ASN A 327 15.07 19.56 41.90
N ASN A 328 15.31 18.68 42.88
CA ASN A 328 14.98 18.87 44.30
C ASN A 328 13.51 19.30 44.52
N GLY A 329 12.58 18.66 43.82
CA GLY A 329 11.17 19.02 43.88
C GLY A 329 10.23 17.83 43.79
N LYS A 330 8.94 18.15 43.58
CA LYS A 330 7.85 17.16 43.55
C LYS A 330 7.00 17.33 42.30
N TYR A 331 6.58 16.21 41.74
CA TYR A 331 5.56 16.14 40.71
C TYR A 331 4.16 16.06 41.37
N LEU A 332 3.23 16.93 40.96
CA LEU A 332 1.92 17.11 41.63
C LEU A 332 0.71 16.77 40.76
N SER A 333 0.90 16.49 39.47
CA SER A 333 -0.20 16.09 38.60
C SER A 333 -0.59 14.63 38.85
N ILE A 334 -1.86 14.28 38.67
CA ILE A 334 -2.35 12.90 38.81
C ILE A 334 -1.94 12.05 37.61
N GLU A 335 -1.88 12.65 36.42
CA GLU A 335 -1.61 11.95 35.16
C GLU A 335 -0.56 12.68 34.31
N TYR A 336 0.20 11.87 33.55
CA TYR A 336 1.10 12.33 32.51
C TYR A 336 0.63 11.84 31.13
N ILE A 337 0.22 12.77 30.28
CA ILE A 337 -0.28 12.46 28.94
C ILE A 337 0.86 12.49 27.91
N ASN A 338 1.59 13.60 27.79
CA ASN A 338 2.72 13.75 26.87
C ASN A 338 3.65 14.90 27.28
N ALA A 339 4.81 14.99 26.61
CA ALA A 339 5.90 15.90 26.98
C ALA A 339 5.63 17.39 26.72
N HIS A 340 4.59 17.74 25.96
CA HIS A 340 4.24 19.12 25.62
C HIS A 340 3.17 19.71 26.54
N ILE A 341 2.31 18.86 27.12
CA ILE A 341 1.29 19.31 28.07
C ILE A 341 1.97 19.76 29.36
N LYS A 342 1.59 20.95 29.84
CA LYS A 342 2.09 21.46 31.11
C LYS A 342 1.47 20.69 32.26
N VAL A 343 2.31 20.19 33.15
CA VAL A 343 1.95 19.49 34.38
C VAL A 343 2.37 20.34 35.59
N LYS A 344 1.85 20.03 36.78
CA LYS A 344 2.15 20.78 38.00
C LYS A 344 3.40 20.21 38.68
N TRP A 345 4.29 21.11 39.08
CA TRP A 345 5.52 20.83 39.80
C TRP A 345 5.61 21.71 41.04
N GLN A 346 6.40 21.28 42.02
CA GLN A 346 6.77 22.05 43.20
C GLN A 346 8.30 22.04 43.33
N CYS A 347 8.95 23.20 43.47
CA CYS A 347 10.39 23.25 43.75
C CYS A 347 10.69 23.19 45.26
N GLU A 348 11.98 23.09 45.61
CA GLU A 348 12.47 23.11 46.99
C GLU A 348 12.00 24.33 47.79
N ALA A 349 11.95 25.51 47.15
CA ALA A 349 11.42 26.75 47.74
C ALA A 349 9.88 26.79 47.82
N ASN A 350 9.21 25.65 47.64
CA ASN A 350 7.75 25.47 47.71
C ASN A 350 6.90 26.23 46.68
N HIS A 351 7.50 26.81 45.63
CA HIS A 351 6.72 27.38 44.53
C HIS A 351 6.05 26.29 43.71
N ILE A 352 4.73 26.43 43.49
CA ILE A 352 3.96 25.57 42.61
C ILE A 352 3.85 26.22 41.23
N PHE A 353 4.29 25.52 40.18
CA PHE A 353 4.29 26.06 38.82
C PHE A 353 3.88 25.01 37.77
N LYS A 354 3.50 25.49 36.59
CA LYS A 354 3.11 24.66 35.44
C LYS A 354 4.19 24.71 34.36
N ALA A 355 4.84 23.59 34.10
CA ALA A 355 5.83 23.43 33.05
C ALA A 355 5.62 22.12 32.30
N SER A 356 6.05 22.05 31.04
CA SER A 356 6.02 20.79 30.29
C SER A 356 7.24 19.94 30.65
N ALA A 357 7.11 18.62 30.57
CA ALA A 357 8.24 17.72 30.87
C ALA A 357 9.45 17.97 29.97
N ASN A 358 9.22 18.36 28.71
CA ASN A 358 10.31 18.70 27.80
C ASN A 358 11.07 19.95 28.25
N SER A 359 10.35 20.96 28.75
CA SER A 359 10.94 22.20 29.28
C SER A 359 11.83 21.92 30.49
N VAL A 360 11.32 21.12 31.44
CA VAL A 360 12.04 20.69 32.64
C VAL A 360 13.28 19.89 32.26
N LYS A 361 13.15 18.90 31.36
CA LYS A 361 14.27 18.09 30.87
C LYS A 361 15.36 18.94 30.17
N SER A 362 14.98 20.04 29.54
CA SER A 362 15.90 21.02 28.94
C SER A 362 16.45 22.04 29.95
N GLY A 363 16.29 21.82 31.26
CA GLY A 363 16.85 22.66 32.33
C GLY A 363 16.00 23.85 32.75
N HIS A 364 14.80 24.03 32.19
CA HIS A 364 13.91 25.14 32.57
C HIS A 364 12.96 24.67 33.67
N TRP A 365 13.40 24.86 34.92
CA TRP A 365 12.70 24.40 36.12
C TRP A 365 11.71 25.45 36.66
N CYS A 366 12.06 26.15 37.75
CA CYS A 366 11.15 27.05 38.45
C CYS A 366 11.32 28.53 38.00
N PRO A 367 10.27 29.16 37.42
CA PRO A 367 10.35 30.56 36.98
C PRO A 367 10.45 31.53 38.16
N TYR A 368 9.95 31.16 39.33
CA TYR A 368 10.03 31.99 40.54
C TYR A 368 11.47 32.01 41.10
N CYS A 369 12.14 30.87 41.15
CA CYS A 369 13.54 30.78 41.61
C CYS A 369 14.53 31.45 40.64
N THR A 370 14.21 31.48 39.34
CA THR A 370 15.03 32.10 38.30
C THR A 370 14.63 33.56 38.01
N ASN A 371 13.69 34.11 38.79
CA ASN A 371 13.10 35.44 38.62
C ASN A 371 12.62 35.74 37.18
N ASN A 372 12.16 34.70 36.48
CA ASN A 372 11.66 34.74 35.11
C ASN A 372 10.13 34.55 35.07
N VAL A 373 9.46 35.14 36.07
CA VAL A 373 8.00 35.12 36.19
C VAL A 373 7.43 36.03 35.10
N LYS A 374 6.44 35.52 34.35
CA LYS A 374 5.73 36.36 33.39
C LYS A 374 4.91 37.39 34.14
N LEU A 375 5.19 38.67 33.88
CA LEU A 375 4.39 39.77 34.38
C LEU A 375 2.94 39.66 33.89
N THR A 376 2.00 40.07 34.72
CA THR A 376 0.55 40.01 34.51
C THR A 376 0.01 41.39 34.15
N ILE A 377 -1.21 41.45 33.58
CA ILE A 377 -1.86 42.74 33.33
C ILE A 377 -2.15 43.49 34.63
N GLU A 378 -2.40 42.78 35.74
CA GLU A 378 -2.61 43.36 37.06
C GLU A 378 -1.35 44.06 37.59
N GLU A 379 -0.17 43.45 37.38
CA GLU A 379 1.11 44.11 37.68
C GLU A 379 1.33 45.37 36.81
N MET A 380 0.82 45.41 35.57
CA MET A 380 0.87 46.61 34.73
C MET A 380 -0.07 47.70 35.21
N HIS A 381 -1.26 47.35 35.73
CA HIS A 381 -2.15 48.30 36.40
C HIS A 381 -1.50 48.90 37.63
N ASN A 382 -0.94 48.07 38.52
CA ASN A 382 -0.21 48.50 39.72
C ASN A 382 1.00 49.39 39.37
N LEU A 383 1.72 49.06 38.29
CA LEU A 383 2.85 49.86 37.80
C LEU A 383 2.41 51.26 37.35
N ALA A 384 1.27 51.36 36.67
CA ALA A 384 0.71 52.65 36.28
C ALA A 384 0.33 53.49 37.50
N GLU A 385 -0.38 52.89 38.47
CA GLU A 385 -0.84 53.58 39.68
C GLU A 385 0.32 54.14 40.51
N LYS A 386 1.39 53.35 40.70
CA LYS A 386 2.60 53.81 41.40
C LYS A 386 3.26 55.03 40.76
N ARG A 387 3.03 55.26 39.46
CA ARG A 387 3.55 56.39 38.69
C ARG A 387 2.52 57.50 38.47
N GLY A 388 1.39 57.48 39.20
CA GLY A 388 0.31 58.45 39.05
C GLY A 388 -0.55 58.24 37.78
N GLY A 389 -0.37 57.14 37.06
CA GLY A 389 -1.08 56.84 35.82
C GLY A 389 -2.13 55.73 35.95
N LYS A 390 -2.77 55.41 34.82
CA LYS A 390 -3.63 54.23 34.64
C LYS A 390 -3.20 53.44 33.41
N CYS A 391 -3.10 52.13 33.55
CA CYS A 391 -3.03 51.23 32.40
C CYS A 391 -4.48 50.94 31.97
N LEU A 392 -4.85 51.28 30.74
CA LEU A 392 -6.20 51.10 30.19
C LEU A 392 -6.32 49.80 29.37
N SER A 393 -5.22 49.11 29.12
CA SER A 393 -5.23 47.80 28.49
C SER A 393 -5.78 46.75 29.44
N ILE A 394 -6.56 45.81 28.91
CA ILE A 394 -7.15 44.69 29.68
C ILE A 394 -6.40 43.37 29.47
N GLU A 395 -5.42 43.35 28.57
CA GLU A 395 -4.59 42.18 28.27
C GLU A 395 -3.12 42.58 28.11
N TYR A 396 -2.23 41.72 28.63
CA TYR A 396 -0.78 41.85 28.49
C TYR A 396 -0.19 40.52 28.00
N ILE A 397 0.47 40.55 26.84
CA ILE A 397 0.95 39.34 26.17
C ILE A 397 2.43 39.09 26.49
N ASN A 398 3.28 40.13 26.43
CA ASN A 398 4.71 40.09 26.74
C ASN A 398 5.31 41.52 26.82
N VAL A 399 6.59 41.62 27.22
CA VAL A 399 7.34 42.88 27.39
C VAL A 399 7.40 43.79 26.15
N LYS A 400 7.24 43.24 24.94
CA LYS A 400 7.22 44.03 23.68
C LYS A 400 5.82 44.54 23.33
N THR A 401 4.79 44.14 24.07
CA THR A 401 3.41 44.55 23.83
C THR A 401 3.23 45.99 24.26
N LYS A 402 2.83 46.86 23.33
CA LYS A 402 2.45 48.23 23.67
C LYS A 402 1.09 48.20 24.36
N LEU A 403 1.04 48.73 25.57
CA LEU A 403 -0.20 48.91 26.32
C LEU A 403 -0.66 50.37 26.19
N LYS A 404 -1.95 50.59 26.45
CA LYS A 404 -2.57 51.92 26.46
C LYS A 404 -2.44 52.49 27.87
N TRP A 405 -1.78 53.62 28.00
CA TRP A 405 -1.52 54.28 29.28
C TRP A 405 -2.18 55.64 29.33
N GLN A 406 -2.51 56.11 30.53
CA GLN A 406 -3.03 57.43 30.80
C GLN A 406 -2.26 58.07 31.97
N CYS A 407 -1.82 59.31 31.85
CA CYS A 407 -1.20 60.05 32.97
C CYS A 407 -2.22 60.87 33.76
N GLU A 408 -1.82 61.46 34.89
CA GLU A 408 -2.67 62.34 35.72
C GLU A 408 -3.33 63.47 34.94
N ARG A 409 -2.61 64.05 33.96
CA ARG A 409 -3.11 65.11 33.06
C ARG A 409 -4.03 64.59 31.95
N ARG A 410 -4.45 63.32 32.01
CA ARG A 410 -5.35 62.61 31.10
C ARG A 410 -4.86 62.41 29.67
N HIS A 411 -3.58 62.66 29.36
CA HIS A 411 -3.01 62.27 28.07
C HIS A 411 -2.96 60.75 27.95
N ILE A 412 -3.24 60.23 26.75
CA ILE A 412 -3.28 58.81 26.46
C ILE A 412 -2.26 58.47 25.39
N TRP A 413 -1.44 57.44 25.61
CA TRP A 413 -0.46 56.98 24.63
C TRP A 413 -0.26 55.46 24.65
N MET A 414 0.41 54.95 23.62
CA MET A 414 0.77 53.54 23.48
C MET A 414 2.26 53.36 23.70
N ALA A 415 2.66 52.59 24.71
CA ALA A 415 4.07 52.31 24.99
C ALA A 415 4.25 50.93 25.61
N THR A 416 5.44 50.36 25.47
CA THR A 416 5.82 49.14 26.20
C THR A 416 6.08 49.45 27.67
N PRO A 417 5.92 48.48 28.59
CA PRO A 417 6.13 48.70 30.03
C PRO A 417 7.49 49.32 30.38
N ASP A 418 8.56 48.90 29.69
CA ASP A 418 9.93 49.41 29.92
C ASP A 418 10.10 50.91 29.60
N ASN A 419 9.20 51.47 28.79
CA ASN A 419 9.22 52.88 28.39
C ASN A 419 8.30 53.77 29.24
N ILE A 420 7.64 53.20 30.25
CA ILE A 420 6.87 53.98 31.23
C ILE A 420 7.83 54.42 32.31
N LYS A 421 8.13 55.72 32.34
CA LYS A 421 9.00 56.35 33.33
C LYS A 421 8.19 56.96 34.45
#